data_AF-A0A3B9PBT1-F1
#
_entry.id   AF-A0A3B9PBT1-F1
#
_cell.length_a   1.000
_cell.length_b   1.000
_cell.length_c   1.000
_cell.angle_alpha   90.00
_cell.angle_beta   90.00
_cell.angle_gamma   90.00
#
_symmetry.space_group_name_H-M   'P 1'
#
loop_
_entity.id
_entity.type
_entity.pdbx_description
1 polymer ?
#
loop_
_entity_poly.entity_id
_entity_poly.type
_entity_poly.pdbx_seq_one_letter_code
_entity_poly.pdbx_strand_id
1 'polypeptide(L)' 'MTAVDDIKARLDIVDIVSETVKLRHSGKNYTGFCPFHTNTKTPAFVVFPDTQTWRCFGQCNEGGDLFNFV' A
#
# COMPACT_ATOMS: atom_id res chain seq x y z
N MET A 1 -20.45 -2.21 -14.45
CA MET A 1 -19.78 -1.61 -13.29
C MET A 1 -20.44 -2.20 -12.06
N THR A 2 -19.67 -2.95 -11.28
CA THR A 2 -20.18 -3.51 -10.02
C THR A 2 -20.04 -2.47 -8.92
N ALA A 3 -20.81 -2.59 -7.84
CA ALA A 3 -20.68 -1.67 -6.69
C ALA A 3 -19.25 -1.64 -6.12
N VAL A 4 -18.50 -2.72 -6.28
CA VAL A 4 -17.10 -2.85 -5.85
C VAL A 4 -16.17 -1.95 -6.69
N ASP A 5 -16.41 -1.84 -8.00
CA ASP A 5 -15.62 -1.00 -8.90
C ASP A 5 -15.83 0.50 -8.62
N ASP A 6 -17.07 0.89 -8.30
CA ASP A 6 -17.40 2.28 -7.96
C ASP A 6 -16.75 2.72 -6.64
N ILE A 7 -16.59 1.79 -5.69
CA ILE A 7 -15.88 2.05 -4.43
C ILE A 7 -14.38 2.19 -4.68
N LYS A 8 -13.78 1.29 -5.48
CA LYS A 8 -12.37 1.39 -5.88
C LYS A 8 -12.04 2.70 -6.61
N ALA A 9 -12.96 3.21 -7.43
CA ALA A 9 -12.75 4.46 -8.16
C ALA A 9 -12.76 5.73 -7.28
N ARG A 10 -13.28 5.63 -6.05
CA ARG A 10 -13.41 6.76 -5.11
C ARG A 10 -12.36 6.79 -4.02
N LEU A 11 -11.63 5.69 -3.83
CA LEU A 11 -10.66 5.55 -2.75
C LEU A 11 -9.25 5.51 -3.34
N ASP A 12 -8.36 6.32 -2.79
CA ASP A 12 -6.93 6.25 -3.09
C ASP A 12 -6.24 5.29 -2.11
N ILE A 13 -5.53 4.29 -2.65
CA ILE A 13 -4.72 3.38 -1.86
C ILE A 13 -3.72 4.12 -0.96
N VAL A 14 -3.18 5.28 -1.39
CA VAL A 14 -2.24 6.05 -0.60
C VAL A 14 -2.90 6.56 0.67
N ASP A 15 -4.14 7.04 0.58
CA ASP A 15 -4.89 7.56 1.72
C ASP A 15 -5.17 6.43 2.72
N ILE A 16 -5.72 5.31 2.25
CA ILE A 16 -6.03 4.14 3.10
C ILE A 16 -4.78 3.61 3.80
N VAL A 17 -3.68 3.46 3.08
CA VAL A 17 -2.44 2.92 3.65
C VAL A 17 -1.80 3.92 4.61
N SER A 18 -1.91 5.23 4.34
CA SER A 18 -1.36 6.29 5.20
C SER A 18 -2.01 6.33 6.59
N GLU A 19 -3.24 5.81 6.74
CA GLU A 19 -3.90 5.71 8.05
C GLU A 19 -3.17 4.75 8.99
N THR A 20 -2.57 3.68 8.45
CA THR A 20 -1.92 2.62 9.23
C THR A 20 -0.39 2.72 9.18
N VAL A 21 0.16 3.15 8.06
CA VAL A 21 1.60 3.16 7.78
C VAL A 21 2.09 4.58 7.60
N LYS A 22 3.18 4.95 8.30
CA LYS A 22 3.90 6.19 8.02
C LYS A 22 4.63 6.09 6.68
N LEU A 23 3.95 6.55 5.63
CA LEU A 23 4.48 6.59 4.29
C LEU A 23 5.41 7.79 4.06
N ARG A 24 6.47 7.57 3.30
CA ARG A 24 7.42 8.59 2.83
C ARG A 24 7.43 8.58 1.31
N HIS A 25 7.36 9.76 0.72
CA HIS A 25 7.43 9.90 -0.73
C HIS A 25 8.80 9.46 -1.29
N SER A 26 8.79 8.65 -2.35
CA SER A 26 9.96 8.12 -3.03
C SER A 26 9.74 8.08 -4.55
N GLY A 27 10.13 9.16 -5.23
CA GLY A 27 9.95 9.30 -6.67
C GLY A 27 8.48 9.44 -7.06
N LYS A 28 7.89 8.41 -7.66
CA LYS A 28 6.46 8.34 -8.00
C LYS A 28 5.65 7.49 -7.02
N ASN A 29 6.34 6.81 -6.11
CA ASN A 29 5.77 5.83 -5.19
C ASN A 29 5.90 6.33 -3.75
N TYR A 30 5.29 5.60 -2.83
CA TYR A 30 5.43 5.83 -1.40
C TYR A 30 6.07 4.62 -0.75
N THR A 31 6.93 4.83 0.24
CA THR A 31 7.63 3.76 0.96
C THR A 31 7.41 3.86 2.46
N GLY A 32 7.39 2.72 3.14
CA GLY A 32 7.14 2.66 4.58
C GLY A 32 7.57 1.33 5.21
N PHE A 33 7.26 1.19 6.50
CA PHE A 33 7.36 -0.08 7.20
C PHE A 33 6.09 -0.90 6.97
N CYS A 34 6.26 -2.20 6.77
CA CYS A 34 5.12 -3.09 6.54
C CYS A 34 4.26 -3.19 7.81
N PRO A 35 2.92 -3.10 7.70
CA PRO A 35 2.04 -3.29 8.84
C PRO A 35 1.84 -4.78 9.18
N PHE A 36 2.02 -5.67 8.21
CA PHE A 36 1.78 -7.12 8.36
C PHE A 36 2.93 -7.88 9.03
N HIS A 37 4.11 -7.26 9.14
CA HIS A 37 5.21 -7.86 9.88
C HIS A 37 6.13 -6.81 10.49
N THR A 38 6.78 -7.17 11.58
CA THR A 38 7.76 -6.30 12.22
C THR A 38 9.08 -6.28 11.45
N ASN A 39 9.47 -5.11 10.96
CA ASN A 39 10.81 -4.83 10.45
C ASN A 39 11.26 -3.47 10.97
N THR A 40 12.52 -3.36 11.41
CA THR A 40 13.05 -2.17 12.09
C THR A 40 14.26 -1.56 11.38
N LYS A 41 14.79 -2.19 10.33
CA LYS A 41 16.03 -1.75 9.67
C LYS A 41 15.79 -1.05 8.34
N THR A 42 14.95 -1.62 7.48
CA THR A 42 14.81 -1.14 6.10
C THR A 42 13.33 -1.11 5.71
N PRO A 43 12.77 0.08 5.39
CA PRO A 43 11.41 0.19 4.88
C PRO A 43 11.35 -0.46 3.49
N ALA A 44 10.72 -1.64 3.42
CA ALA A 44 10.59 -2.44 2.20
C ALA A 44 9.15 -2.48 1.67
N PHE A 45 8.22 -1.78 2.33
CA PHE A 45 6.84 -1.67 1.89
C PHE A 45 6.71 -0.49 0.93
N VAL A 46 6.10 -0.72 -0.24
CA VAL A 46 5.97 0.25 -1.34
C VAL A 46 4.53 0.31 -1.81
N VAL A 47 3.99 1.51 -1.97
CA VAL A 47 2.69 1.80 -2.56
C VAL A 47 2.90 2.45 -3.93
N PHE A 48 2.16 1.97 -4.92
CA PHE A 48 2.18 2.41 -6.30
C PHE A 48 0.84 3.11 -6.61
N PRO A 49 0.78 4.46 -6.55
CA PRO A 49 -0.46 5.21 -6.75
C PRO A 49 -1.01 5.05 -8.17
N ASP A 50 -0.12 5.01 -9.17
CA ASP A 50 -0.46 4.87 -10.59
C ASP A 50 -1.25 3.59 -10.89
N THR A 51 -0.91 2.49 -10.19
CA THR A 51 -1.57 1.18 -10.37
C THR A 51 -2.56 0.86 -9.27
N GLN A 52 -2.72 1.72 -8.26
CA GLN A 52 -3.55 1.50 -7.07
C GLN A 52 -3.24 0.16 -6.36
N THR A 53 -1.95 -0.18 -6.26
CA THR A 53 -1.46 -1.42 -5.64
C THR A 53 -0.35 -1.18 -4.63
N TRP A 54 -0.14 -2.13 -3.73
CA TRP A 54 0.97 -2.13 -2.79
C TRP A 54 1.76 -3.43 -2.88
N ARG A 55 3.03 -3.39 -2.47
CA ARG A 55 3.86 -4.56 -2.31
C ARG A 55 4.89 -4.37 -1.22
N CYS A 56 5.09 -5.39 -0.41
CA CYS A 56 6.22 -5.48 0.47
C CYS A 56 7.31 -6.35 -0.15
N PHE A 57 8.52 -5.80 -0.28
CA PHE A 57 9.72 -6.51 -0.73
C PHE A 57 10.54 -7.07 0.45
N GLY A 58 9.93 -7.16 1.64
CA GLY A 58 10.51 -7.74 2.83
C GLY A 58 10.17 -9.23 3.00
N GLN A 59 10.22 -9.71 4.25
CA GLN A 59 10.04 -11.14 4.57
C GLN A 59 8.66 -11.70 4.21
N CYS A 60 7.61 -10.88 4.27
CA CYS A 60 6.25 -11.32 3.93
C CYS A 60 6.05 -11.50 2.42
N ASN A 61 6.78 -10.72 1.58
CA ASN A 61 6.60 -10.69 0.13
C ASN A 61 5.13 -10.52 -0.33
N GLU A 62 4.29 -9.93 0.52
CA GLU A 62 2.86 -9.72 0.24
C GLU A 62 2.65 -8.52 -0.66
N GLY A 63 1.54 -8.51 -1.37
CA GLY A 63 1.12 -7.41 -2.21
C GLY A 63 -0.27 -7.64 -2.77
N GLY A 64 -0.88 -6.57 -3.24
CA GLY A 64 -2.22 -6.63 -3.79
C GLY A 64 -2.81 -5.24 -4.01
N ASP A 65 -4.13 -5.19 -4.13
CA ASP A 65 -4.89 -3.96 -4.25
C ASP A 65 -5.35 -3.44 -2.87
N LEU A 66 -6.19 -2.41 -2.89
CA LEU A 66 -6.81 -1.81 -1.71
C LEU A 66 -7.56 -2.84 -0.84
N PHE A 67 -8.24 -3.82 -1.43
CA PHE A 67 -8.96 -4.85 -0.67
C PHE A 67 -8.04 -5.92 -0.09
N ASN A 68 -6.88 -6.15 -0.69
CA ASN A 68 -5.87 -7.01 -0.06
C ASN A 68 -5.18 -6.35 1.14
N PHE A 69 -5.24 -5.01 1.25
CA PHE A 69 -4.63 -4.27 2.35
C PHE A 69 -5.49 -4.26 3.62
N VAL A 70 -6.82 -4.12 3.45
CA VAL A 70 -7.82 -4.05 4.53
C VAL A 70 -8.19 -5.45 5.01
#